data_AF-A0A3Q9EC85-F1
#
_entry.id   AF-A0A3Q9EC85-F1
#
_cell.length_a   1.000
_cell.length_b   1.000
_cell.length_c   1.000
_cell.angle_alpha   90.00
_cell.angle_beta   90.00
_cell.angle_gamma   90.00
#
_symmetry.space_group_name_H-M   'P 1'
#
loop_
_entity.id
_entity.type
_entity.pdbx_description
1 polymer ?
#
loop_
_entity_poly.entity_id
_entity_poly.type
_entity_poly.pdbx_seq_one_letter_code
_entity_poly.pdbx_strand_id
1 'polypeptide(L)' 'MARREHVVGAAENVDMRGPSEPEPYEVDVDERRVVSAYCCTCEATTTMLLEAGDDSPWEHDDQHASHVVDYWREA' A
#
# COMPACT_ATOMS: atom_id res chain seq x y z
N MET A 1 49.86 29.37 -32.69
CA MET A 1 50.00 28.43 -31.56
C MET A 1 48.72 28.53 -30.74
N ALA A 2 47.85 27.52 -30.78
CA ALA A 2 46.58 27.55 -30.05
C ALA A 2 46.82 27.13 -28.59
N ARG A 3 46.47 28.00 -27.64
CA ARG A 3 46.54 27.74 -26.20
C ARG A 3 45.60 26.57 -25.88
N ARG A 4 46.16 25.45 -25.43
CA ARG A 4 45.37 24.36 -24.83
C ARG A 4 44.93 24.84 -23.45
N GLU A 5 43.66 25.21 -23.33
CA GLU A 5 43.05 25.46 -22.02
C GLU A 5 42.81 24.10 -21.36
N HIS A 6 43.65 23.79 -20.36
CA HIS A 6 43.40 22.67 -19.45
C HIS A 6 42.20 23.04 -18.59
N VAL A 7 41.04 22.42 -18.87
CA VAL A 7 39.89 22.44 -17.96
C VAL A 7 40.28 21.62 -16.74
N VAL A 8 40.69 22.30 -15.67
CA VAL A 8 40.95 21.69 -14.36
C VAL A 8 39.69 21.85 -13.53
N GLY A 9 39.10 20.72 -13.15
CA GLY A 9 37.91 20.67 -12.30
C GLY A 9 36.71 20.09 -13.01
N ALA A 10 36.72 18.77 -13.27
CA ALA A 10 35.46 18.04 -13.28
C ALA A 10 35.02 18.00 -11.81
N ALA A 11 34.17 18.94 -11.39
CA ALA A 11 33.44 18.76 -10.14
C ALA A 11 32.73 17.41 -10.23
N GLU A 12 32.81 16.61 -9.17
CA GLU A 12 32.02 15.38 -9.09
C GLU A 12 30.56 15.78 -9.38
N ASN A 13 29.89 15.09 -10.29
CA ASN A 13 28.46 15.31 -10.54
C ASN A 13 27.72 14.83 -9.29
N VAL A 14 27.68 15.67 -8.26
CA VAL A 14 26.95 15.44 -7.03
C VAL A 14 25.49 15.40 -7.41
N ASP A 15 24.88 14.22 -7.31
CA ASP A 15 23.46 14.06 -7.52
C ASP A 15 22.73 14.80 -6.40
N MET A 16 22.12 15.94 -6.73
CA MET A 16 21.32 16.75 -5.81
C MET A 16 19.87 16.24 -5.70
N ARG A 17 19.54 15.09 -6.29
CA ARG A 17 18.24 14.47 -6.05
C ARG A 17 18.10 14.20 -4.56
N GLY A 18 17.02 14.74 -3.99
CA GLY A 18 16.63 14.44 -2.63
C GLY A 18 16.34 12.95 -2.43
N PRO A 19 16.07 12.53 -1.19
CA PRO A 19 15.65 11.15 -0.91
C PRO A 19 14.54 10.74 -1.88
N SER A 20 14.69 9.56 -2.47
CA SER A 20 13.73 9.01 -3.43
C SER A 20 12.53 8.34 -2.76
N GLU A 21 12.44 8.48 -1.44
CA GLU A 21 11.38 7.91 -0.65
C GLU A 21 10.13 8.79 -0.80
N PRO A 22 8.95 8.19 -1.01
CA PRO A 22 7.71 8.94 -1.10
C PRO A 22 7.46 9.69 0.21
N GLU A 23 7.01 10.93 0.10
CA GLU A 23 6.57 11.71 1.23
C GLU A 23 5.35 11.03 1.91
N PRO A 24 5.11 11.23 3.21
CA PRO A 24 4.07 10.50 3.94
C PRO A 24 2.65 10.64 3.38
N TYR A 25 2.36 11.73 2.66
CA TYR A 25 1.06 11.94 2.01
C TYR A 25 0.94 11.27 0.63
N GLU A 26 2.06 10.77 0.07
CA GLU A 26 2.12 10.05 -1.21
C GLU A 26 1.95 8.53 -1.03
N VAL A 27 2.02 8.06 0.22
CA VAL A 27 1.82 6.64 0.55
C VAL A 27 0.33 6.38 0.71
N ASP A 28 -0.23 5.58 -0.20
CA ASP A 28 -1.57 5.03 -0.02
C ASP A 28 -1.58 4.08 1.20
N VAL A 29 -2.37 4.43 2.20
CA VAL A 29 -2.51 3.63 3.43
C VAL A 29 -3.72 2.71 3.38
N ASP A 30 -4.58 2.86 2.38
CA ASP A 30 -5.86 2.18 2.27
C ASP A 30 -5.70 0.73 1.80
N GLU A 31 -4.65 0.40 1.03
CA GLU A 31 -4.34 -1.01 0.70
C GLU A 31 -4.21 -1.88 1.95
N ARG A 32 -3.63 -1.36 3.04
CA ARG A 32 -3.47 -2.09 4.31
C ARG A 32 -4.77 -2.22 5.11
N ARG A 33 -5.81 -1.49 4.71
CA ARG A 33 -7.15 -1.46 5.30
C ARG A 33 -8.14 -2.35 4.56
N VAL A 34 -7.74 -2.88 3.41
CA VAL A 34 -8.53 -3.86 2.67
C VAL A 34 -8.51 -5.19 3.42
N VAL A 35 -9.70 -5.70 3.72
CA VAL A 35 -9.92 -7.02 4.30
C VAL A 35 -10.79 -7.81 3.33
N SER A 36 -10.32 -8.98 2.91
CA SER A 36 -11.11 -9.94 2.16
C SER A 36 -11.82 -10.89 3.11
N ALA A 37 -13.04 -11.26 2.77
CA ALA A 37 -13.84 -12.22 3.52
C ALA A 37 -14.42 -13.29 2.58
N TYR A 38 -14.43 -14.53 3.06
CA TYR A 38 -14.94 -15.70 2.37
C TYR A 38 -15.84 -16.50 3.30
N CYS A 39 -17.06 -16.78 2.86
CA CYS A 39 -17.95 -17.70 3.55
C CYS A 39 -17.64 -19.14 3.13
N CYS A 40 -17.15 -19.93 4.07
CA CYS A 40 -16.85 -21.35 3.88
C CYS A 40 -18.09 -22.23 3.72
N THR A 41 -19.29 -21.70 3.99
CA THR A 41 -20.55 -22.44 3.93
C THR A 41 -21.29 -22.26 2.62
N CYS A 42 -21.31 -21.05 2.07
CA CYS A 42 -22.05 -20.72 0.84
C CYS A 42 -21.16 -20.17 -0.28
N GLU A 43 -19.84 -20.13 -0.07
CA GLU A 43 -18.83 -19.68 -1.04
C GLU A 43 -18.96 -18.20 -1.45
N ALA A 44 -19.77 -17.43 -0.72
CA ALA A 44 -19.89 -16.00 -0.92
C ALA A 44 -18.59 -15.28 -0.53
N THR A 45 -18.25 -14.23 -1.26
CA THR A 45 -17.03 -13.44 -1.04
C THR A 45 -17.33 -11.97 -1.03
N THR A 46 -16.52 -11.22 -0.27
CA THR A 46 -16.54 -9.77 -0.30
C THR A 46 -15.16 -9.20 -0.02
N THR A 47 -14.99 -7.93 -0.38
CA THR A 47 -13.83 -7.12 -0.03
C THR A 47 -14.35 -5.89 0.70
N MET A 48 -13.82 -5.64 1.88
CA MET A 48 -14.23 -4.55 2.76
C MET A 48 -13.06 -3.59 2.96
N LEU A 49 -13.35 -2.30 2.98
CA LEU A 49 -12.40 -1.27 3.38
C LEU A 49 -12.73 -0.87 4.82
N LEU A 50 -11.86 -1.21 5.77
CA LEU A 50 -12.07 -0.93 7.19
C LEU A 50 -11.21 0.24 7.65
N GLU A 51 -11.85 1.30 8.12
CA GLU A 51 -11.14 2.43 8.69
C GLU A 51 -10.42 2.08 10.00
N ALA A 52 -9.48 2.92 10.42
CA ALA A 52 -8.74 2.70 11.66
C ALA A 52 -9.70 2.71 12.87
N GLY A 53 -9.84 1.56 13.53
CA GLY A 53 -10.74 1.37 14.67
C GLY A 53 -12.12 0.86 14.29
N ASP A 54 -12.40 0.61 13.01
CA ASP A 54 -13.59 -0.10 12.56
C ASP A 54 -13.39 -1.62 12.72
N ASP A 55 -14.27 -2.23 13.51
CA ASP A 55 -14.34 -3.67 13.77
C ASP A 55 -15.65 -4.30 13.28
N SER A 56 -16.42 -3.57 12.44
CA SER A 56 -17.70 -4.04 11.92
C SER A 56 -17.52 -5.34 11.13
N PRO A 57 -18.27 -6.41 11.46
CA PRO A 57 -18.23 -7.65 10.70
C PRO A 57 -18.90 -7.48 9.34
N TRP A 58 -18.66 -8.43 8.43
CA TRP A 58 -19.40 -8.48 7.19
C TRP A 58 -20.88 -8.76 7.49
N GLU A 59 -21.81 -7.96 6.94
CA GLU A 59 -23.27 -8.11 7.12
C GLU A 59 -23.82 -9.51 6.84
N HIS A 60 -23.11 -10.33 6.06
CA HIS A 60 -23.48 -11.72 5.81
C HIS A 60 -23.36 -12.59 7.07
N ASP A 61 -22.38 -12.33 7.94
CA ASP A 61 -22.20 -13.06 9.20
C ASP A 61 -23.40 -12.86 10.13
N ASP A 62 -23.88 -11.61 10.23
CA ASP A 62 -25.09 -11.26 10.98
C ASP A 62 -26.37 -11.91 10.41
N GLN A 63 -26.47 -11.99 9.08
CA GLN A 63 -27.63 -12.59 8.40
C GLN A 63 -27.63 -14.12 8.43
N HIS A 64 -26.46 -14.74 8.60
CA HIS A 64 -26.27 -16.18 8.52
C HIS A 64 -25.44 -16.72 9.69
N ALA A 65 -26.01 -16.66 10.90
CA ALA A 65 -25.33 -17.05 12.15
C ALA A 65 -24.77 -18.49 12.21
N SER A 66 -25.14 -19.39 11.28
CA SER A 66 -24.58 -20.73 11.17
C SER A 66 -23.46 -20.86 10.14
N HIS A 67 -23.19 -19.81 9.37
CA HIS A 67 -22.12 -19.81 8.37
C HIS A 67 -20.77 -19.56 9.06
N VAL A 68 -19.71 -20.06 8.45
CA VAL A 68 -18.33 -19.80 8.89
C VAL A 68 -17.69 -18.87 7.89
N VAL A 69 -17.17 -17.73 8.36
CA VAL A 69 -16.51 -16.72 7.53
C VAL A 69 -15.04 -16.61 7.91
N ASP A 70 -14.17 -16.74 6.91
CA ASP A 70 -12.74 -16.48 7.03
C ASP A 70 -12.41 -15.07 6.54
N TYR A 71 -11.59 -14.35 7.32
CA TYR A 71 -11.14 -12.99 7.03
C TYR A 71 -9.61 -12.97 6.88
N TRP A 72 -9.10 -12.29 5.85
CA TRP A 72 -7.65 -12.11 5.66
C TRP A 72 -7.32 -10.78 4.99
N ARG A 73 -6.03 -10.42 5.03
CA ARG A 73 -5.46 -9.27 4.33
C ARG A 73 -4.39 -9.78 3.38
N GLU A 74 -4.27 -9.16 2.21
CA GLU A 74 -3.15 -9.45 1.31
C GLU A 74 -1.87 -8.84 1.90
N ALA A 75 -0.76 -9.60 1.82
CA ALA A 75 0.50 -9.31 2.50
C ALA A 75 1.41 -8.39 1.67
#